data_AF-A0AAV2JC47-F1
#
_entry.id   AF-A0AAV2JC47-F1
#
_cell.length_a   1.000
_cell.length_b   1.000
_cell.length_c   1.000
_cell.angle_alpha   90.00
_cell.angle_beta   90.00
_cell.angle_gamma   90.00
#
_symmetry.space_group_name_H-M   'P 1'
#
loop_
_entity.id
_entity.type
_entity.pdbx_description
1 polymer ?
#
loop_
_entity_poly.entity_id
_entity_poly.type
_entity_poly.pdbx_seq_one_letter_code
_entity_poly.pdbx_strand_id
1 'polypeptide(L)'
;MYCQWPSLQGTPPTLQCPLGSPTPSDACHGSDRISYQDTNYRRSIPAEERLSICLRFLATGDSYRTIAGSFRAGISTVSMLIPDVVAAIWDCLVEEFMAVPGAEEWR
;
A
#
# COMPACT_ATOMS: atom_id res chain seq x y z
N MET A 1 -43.05 25.82 10.13
CA MET A 1 -44.50 25.55 10.21
C MET A 1 -44.90 24.87 8.92
N TYR A 2 -45.28 23.60 9.05
CA TYR A 2 -45.97 22.72 8.10
C TYR A 2 -45.43 22.51 6.68
N CYS A 3 -45.04 21.24 6.47
CA CYS A 3 -44.97 20.54 5.20
C CYS A 3 -46.31 20.62 4.43
N GLN A 4 -46.27 20.76 3.11
CA GLN A 4 -47.23 20.05 2.24
C GLN A 4 -46.59 19.77 0.87
N TRP A 5 -46.25 18.52 0.65
CA TRP A 5 -45.72 17.92 -0.58
C TRP A 5 -46.89 17.48 -1.49
N PRO A 6 -46.93 17.84 -2.78
CA PRO A 6 -47.73 17.12 -3.76
C PRO A 6 -46.89 16.02 -4.41
N SER A 7 -47.29 14.78 -4.11
CA SER A 7 -46.77 13.54 -4.64
C SER A 7 -46.99 13.36 -6.15
N LEU A 8 -45.91 12.91 -6.82
CA LEU A 8 -45.85 11.95 -7.94
C LEU A 8 -46.46 12.45 -9.27
N GLN A 9 -45.80 12.43 -10.44
CA GLN A 9 -44.98 11.35 -11.02
C GLN A 9 -44.03 11.94 -12.08
N GLY A 10 -42.78 11.43 -12.11
CA GLY A 10 -41.89 11.57 -13.27
C GLY A 10 -40.59 12.35 -13.04
N THR A 11 -39.83 12.06 -11.98
CA THR A 11 -38.42 12.49 -11.92
C THR A 11 -37.56 11.58 -12.81
N PRO A 12 -36.71 12.13 -13.70
CA PRO A 12 -35.67 11.35 -14.37
C PRO A 12 -34.70 10.76 -13.33
N PRO A 13 -34.14 9.58 -13.57
CA PRO A 13 -33.35 8.88 -12.58
C PRO A 13 -32.14 9.72 -12.16
N THR A 14 -32.06 9.94 -10.86
CA THR A 14 -30.85 10.25 -10.11
C THR A 14 -29.69 9.48 -10.73
N LEU A 15 -28.76 10.17 -11.40
CA LEU A 15 -27.37 9.72 -11.40
C LEU A 15 -26.84 10.02 -10.01
N GLN A 16 -27.34 9.19 -9.08
CA GLN A 16 -26.63 8.80 -7.90
C GLN A 16 -25.35 8.20 -8.47
N CYS A 17 -24.26 8.95 -8.49
CA CYS A 17 -22.96 8.30 -8.49
C CYS A 17 -23.02 7.39 -7.25
N PRO A 18 -23.05 6.06 -7.40
CA PRO A 18 -22.74 5.24 -6.26
C PRO A 18 -21.34 5.71 -5.88
N LEU A 19 -21.20 6.21 -4.66
CA LEU A 19 -19.95 6.04 -3.92
C LEU A 19 -19.43 4.67 -4.34
N GLY A 20 -18.33 4.66 -5.10
CA GLY A 20 -17.76 3.44 -5.63
C GLY A 20 -17.64 2.49 -4.47
N SER A 21 -18.43 1.41 -4.53
CA SER A 21 -18.17 0.24 -3.70
C SER A 21 -16.67 -0.01 -3.80
N PRO A 22 -15.93 -0.12 -2.68
CA PRO A 22 -14.51 -0.44 -2.75
C PRO A 22 -14.40 -1.72 -3.56
N THR A 23 -13.82 -1.62 -4.74
CA THR A 23 -13.55 -2.80 -5.55
C THR A 23 -12.49 -3.60 -4.78
N PRO A 24 -12.48 -4.94 -4.85
CA PRO A 24 -11.38 -5.72 -4.27
C PRO A 24 -10.01 -5.39 -4.89
N SER A 25 -9.94 -4.55 -5.92
CA SER A 25 -8.70 -3.95 -6.45
C SER A 25 -8.27 -2.63 -5.77
N ASP A 26 -9.15 -1.96 -5.02
CA ASP A 26 -8.81 -0.80 -4.18
C ASP A 26 -8.26 -1.22 -2.81
N ALA A 27 -8.34 -2.52 -2.52
CA ALA A 27 -7.77 -3.19 -1.36
C ALA A 27 -6.24 -3.37 -1.49
N CYS A 28 -5.50 -2.36 -1.94
CA CYS A 28 -4.04 -2.32 -1.78
C CYS A 28 -3.72 -2.05 -0.30
N HIS A 29 -3.95 -3.04 0.56
CA HIS A 29 -3.73 -3.03 2.01
C HIS A 29 -2.24 -2.94 2.43
N GLY A 30 -1.32 -2.80 1.47
CA GLY A 30 0.12 -2.75 1.75
C GLY A 30 0.65 -1.36 2.17
N SER A 31 0.02 -0.27 1.70
CA SER A 31 0.56 1.09 1.90
C SER A 31 0.56 1.54 3.36
N ASP A 32 -0.43 1.14 4.15
CA ASP A 32 -0.51 1.54 5.57
C ASP A 32 0.61 0.93 6.42
N ARG A 33 1.12 -0.25 6.04
CA ARG A 33 2.18 -0.95 6.80
C ARG A 33 3.58 -0.39 6.56
N ILE A 34 3.79 0.28 5.42
CA ILE A 34 5.09 0.85 5.02
C ILE A 34 5.14 2.36 5.32
N SER A 35 4.00 3.00 5.55
CA SER A 35 3.92 4.41 5.93
C SER A 35 4.51 4.65 7.33
N TYR A 36 5.16 5.80 7.52
CA TYR A 36 5.62 6.24 8.84
C TYR A 36 5.21 7.69 9.06
N GLN A 37 4.83 8.00 10.30
CA GLN A 37 4.26 9.30 10.65
C GLN A 37 5.30 10.41 10.54
N ASP A 38 4.89 11.56 10.02
CA ASP A 38 5.72 12.76 9.99
C ASP A 38 6.03 13.23 11.40
N THR A 39 7.30 13.54 11.67
CA THR A 39 7.72 14.11 12.95
C THR A 39 7.85 15.62 12.84
N ASN A 40 7.70 16.35 13.96
CA ASN A 40 7.82 17.81 14.01
C ASN A 40 9.18 18.32 13.48
N TYR A 41 10.24 17.50 13.54
CA TYR A 41 11.59 17.84 13.11
C TYR A 41 11.89 17.48 11.65
N ARG A 42 11.26 16.44 11.08
CA ARG A 42 11.51 16.00 9.70
C ARG A 42 10.30 15.27 9.14
N ARG A 43 9.96 15.59 7.88
CA ARG A 43 9.06 14.77 7.07
C ARG A 43 9.65 13.38 6.91
N SER A 44 8.81 12.38 7.16
CA SER A 44 9.15 10.98 6.97
C SER A 44 9.40 10.69 5.49
N ILE A 45 10.20 9.67 5.19
CA ILE A 45 10.36 9.18 3.82
C ILE A 45 8.99 8.61 3.41
N PRO A 46 8.38 9.10 2.30
CA PRO A 46 7.07 8.63 1.88
C PRO A 46 7.11 7.12 1.60
N ALA A 47 5.99 6.43 1.82
CA ALA A 47 5.91 4.97 1.70
C ALA A 47 6.40 4.46 0.34
N GLU A 48 6.10 5.19 -0.74
CA GLU A 48 6.55 4.89 -2.11
C GLU A 48 8.08 4.92 -2.24
N GLU A 49 8.74 5.93 -1.64
CA GLU A 49 10.19 6.04 -1.70
C GLU A 49 10.85 4.94 -0.86
N ARG A 50 10.29 4.61 0.31
CA ARG A 50 10.77 3.47 1.11
C ARG A 50 10.68 2.15 0.33
N LEU A 51 9.56 1.93 -0.35
CA LEU A 51 9.38 0.76 -1.19
C LEU A 51 10.41 0.74 -2.33
N SER A 52 10.65 1.88 -2.98
CA SER A 52 11.63 2.00 -4.07
C SER A 52 13.06 1.66 -3.62
N ILE A 53 13.45 2.08 -2.41
CA ILE A 53 14.75 1.77 -1.80
C ILE A 53 14.90 0.26 -1.60
N CYS A 54 13.87 -0.38 -1.05
CA CYS A 54 13.87 -1.83 -0.83
C CYS A 54 13.88 -2.62 -2.12
N LEU A 55 13.06 -2.26 -3.09
CA LEU A 55 13.04 -2.94 -4.38
C LEU A 55 14.38 -2.82 -5.09
N ARG A 56 15.04 -1.65 -5.01
CA ARG A 56 16.41 -1.49 -5.53
C ARG A 56 17.40 -2.40 -4.81
N PHE A 57 17.29 -2.56 -3.48
CA PHE A 57 18.10 -3.50 -2.73
C PHE A 57 17.86 -4.95 -3.16
N LEU A 58 16.60 -5.39 -3.24
CA LEU A 58 16.24 -6.75 -3.62
C LEU A 58 16.63 -7.09 -5.07
N ALA A 59 16.49 -6.13 -5.98
CA ALA A 59 16.83 -6.34 -7.40
C ALA A 59 18.33 -6.37 -7.66
N THR A 60 19.13 -5.58 -6.93
CA THR A 60 20.56 -5.40 -7.22
C THR A 60 21.47 -6.18 -6.25
N GLY A 61 21.02 -6.41 -5.01
CA GLY A 61 21.83 -7.00 -3.94
C GLY A 61 22.99 -6.11 -3.46
N ASP A 62 22.93 -4.81 -3.76
CA ASP A 62 23.99 -3.85 -3.43
C ASP A 62 24.14 -3.63 -1.92
N SER A 63 25.34 -3.17 -1.51
CA SER A 63 25.58 -2.79 -0.12
C SER A 63 24.72 -1.59 0.30
N TYR A 64 24.36 -1.53 1.60
CA TYR A 64 23.59 -0.40 2.14
C TYR A 64 24.27 0.96 1.93
N ARG A 65 25.62 1.01 1.84
CA ARG A 65 26.36 2.24 1.52
C ARG A 65 26.04 2.74 0.11
N THR A 66 26.06 1.86 -0.87
CA THR A 66 25.80 2.18 -2.28
C THR A 66 24.38 2.70 -2.46
N ILE A 67 23.42 2.03 -1.81
CA ILE A 67 22.00 2.39 -1.87
C ILE A 67 21.74 3.70 -1.14
N ALA A 68 22.29 3.88 0.06
CA ALA A 68 22.20 5.14 0.81
C ALA A 68 22.74 6.32 -0.01
N GLY A 69 23.86 6.14 -0.71
CA GLY A 69 24.41 7.14 -1.63
C GLY A 69 23.48 7.45 -2.82
N SER A 70 22.81 6.45 -3.38
CA SER A 70 21.88 6.60 -4.51
C SER A 70 20.63 7.42 -4.14
N PHE A 71 20.06 7.17 -2.96
CA PHE A 71 18.83 7.83 -2.50
C PHE A 71 19.08 9.02 -1.57
N ARG A 72 20.35 9.44 -1.38
CA ARG A 72 20.73 10.51 -0.43
C ARG A 72 20.17 10.28 0.98
N ALA A 73 20.10 9.01 1.39
CA ALA A 73 19.62 8.59 2.70
C ALA A 73 20.80 8.25 3.63
N GLY A 74 20.55 8.24 4.93
CA GLY A 74 21.54 7.75 5.90
C GLY A 74 21.66 6.22 5.81
N ILE A 75 22.87 5.69 5.97
CA ILE A 75 23.10 4.24 6.00
C ILE A 75 22.28 3.58 7.11
N SER A 76 22.20 4.23 8.28
CA SER A 76 21.35 3.79 9.40
C SER A 76 19.88 3.76 9.03
N THR A 77 19.39 4.78 8.30
CA THR A 77 18.01 4.83 7.81
C THR A 77 17.71 3.66 6.89
N VAL A 78 18.57 3.40 5.90
CA VAL A 78 18.40 2.28 4.95
C VAL A 78 18.45 0.94 5.68
N SER A 79 19.38 0.77 6.61
CA SER A 79 19.51 -0.46 7.40
C SER A 79 18.30 -0.76 8.27
N MET A 80 17.62 0.26 8.80
CA MET A 80 16.38 0.09 9.57
C MET A 80 15.17 -0.14 8.66
N LEU A 81 15.14 0.59 7.55
CA LEU A 81 14.01 0.58 6.62
C LEU A 81 13.86 -0.75 5.87
N ILE A 82 14.98 -1.34 5.42
CA ILE A 82 14.94 -2.56 4.60
C ILE A 82 14.23 -3.74 5.26
N PRO A 83 14.61 -4.19 6.48
CA PRO A 83 13.95 -5.33 7.11
C PRO A 83 12.45 -5.10 7.34
N ASP A 84 12.05 -3.89 7.74
CA ASP A 84 10.64 -3.54 7.98
C ASP A 84 9.80 -3.68 6.71
N VAL A 85 10.30 -3.14 5.60
CA VAL A 85 9.57 -3.14 4.33
C VAL A 85 9.60 -4.52 3.69
N VAL A 86 10.71 -5.26 3.79
CA VAL A 86 10.78 -6.64 3.29
C VAL A 86 9.79 -7.55 4.03
N ALA A 87 9.65 -7.39 5.35
CA ALA A 87 8.64 -8.13 6.12
C ALA A 87 7.22 -7.78 5.67
N ALA A 88 6.92 -6.48 5.48
CA ALA A 88 5.62 -6.05 4.95
C ALA A 88 5.33 -6.62 3.56
N ILE A 89 6.32 -6.64 2.66
CA ILE A 89 6.23 -7.23 1.33
C ILE A 89 5.95 -8.74 1.43
N TRP A 90 6.71 -9.44 2.28
CA TRP A 90 6.56 -10.88 2.47
C TRP A 90 5.16 -11.25 2.93
N ASP A 91 4.64 -10.57 3.95
CA ASP A 91 3.31 -10.84 4.48
C ASP A 91 2.19 -10.60 3.46
N CYS A 92 2.37 -9.64 2.54
CA CYS A 92 1.40 -9.38 1.48
C CYS A 92 1.48 -10.41 0.33
N LEU A 93 2.68 -10.89 -0.01
CA LEU A 93 2.89 -11.77 -1.16
C LEU A 93 2.84 -13.26 -0.82
N VAL A 94 3.12 -13.64 0.43
CA VAL A 94 3.22 -15.05 0.83
C VAL A 94 1.91 -15.80 0.64
N GLU A 95 0.78 -15.16 0.95
CA GLU A 95 -0.54 -15.80 0.81
C GLU A 95 -0.91 -16.05 -0.65
N GLU A 96 -0.52 -15.15 -1.56
CA GLU A 96 -0.87 -15.22 -2.98
C GLU A 96 0.07 -16.11 -3.79
N PHE A 97 1.39 -16.00 -3.55
CA PHE A 97 2.41 -16.65 -4.37
C PHE A 97 3.04 -17.90 -3.74
N MET A 98 2.82 -18.13 -2.45
CA MET A 98 3.36 -19.29 -1.72
C MET A 98 2.26 -20.06 -0.99
N ALA A 99 1.03 -20.06 -1.53
CA ALA A 99 0.01 -20.99 -1.11
C ALA A 99 0.57 -22.42 -1.20
N VAL A 100 0.60 -23.12 -0.07
CA VAL A 100 1.08 -24.50 -0.03
C VAL A 100 0.11 -25.33 -0.88
N PRO A 101 0.59 -25.99 -1.96
CA PRO A 101 -0.30 -26.77 -2.82
C PRO A 101 -0.95 -27.86 -1.98
N GLY A 102 -2.28 -27.91 -2.04
CA GLY A 102 -3.04 -28.96 -1.38
C GLY A 102 -2.67 -30.32 -1.99
N ALA A 103 -2.76 -31.40 -1.21
CA ALA A 103 -2.44 -32.76 -1.67
C ALA A 103 -3.23 -33.24 -2.91
N GLU A 104 -4.30 -32.54 -3.29
CA GLU A 104 -5.07 -32.74 -4.53
C GLU A 104 -4.37 -32.22 -5.80
N GLU A 105 -3.49 -31.22 -5.68
CA GLU A 105 -2.82 -30.58 -6.83
C GLU A 105 -1.59 -31.36 -7.32
N TRP A 106 -1.15 -32.36 -6.54
CA TRP A 106 0.00 -33.22 -6.85
C TRP A 106 -0.39 -34.54 -7.52
N ARG A 107 -1.65 -34.68 -7.95
CA ARG A 107 -2.17 -35.90 -8.57
C ARG A 107 -2.10 -35.84 -10.10
#